data_AF-A0A813KTZ2-F1
#
_entry.id   AF-A0A813KTZ2-F1
#
_cell.length_a   1.000
_cell.length_b   1.000
_cell.length_c   1.000
_cell.angle_alpha   90.00
_cell.angle_beta   90.00
_cell.angle_gamma   90.00
#
_symmetry.space_group_name_H-M   'P 1'
#
loop_
_entity.id
_entity.type
_entity.pdbx_description
1 polymer ?
#
loop_
_entity_poly.entity_id
_entity_poly.type
_entity_poly.pdbx_seq_one_letter_code
_entity_poly.pdbx_strand_id
1 'polypeptide(L)'
;MAFAAIEGDGSVVTWGDADCGGDSSAVAPLLTEGVVQVCSNSQAFAALKADGSVVTWGDAGCGDDSSAIAPLLTEGVVQVCSNERAFAALKADGSVVTWGEAGCGGDSSEVAPLLTKGIVQVC
;
A
#
# COMPACT_ATOMS: atom_id res chain seq x y z
N MET A 1 1.50 7.76 15.71
CA MET A 1 1.37 6.29 15.51
C MET A 1 -0.11 5.91 15.48
N ALA A 2 -0.49 5.02 14.56
CA ALA A 2 -1.87 4.60 14.34
C ALA A 2 -1.96 3.09 14.10
N PHE A 3 -3.19 2.58 14.03
CA PHE A 3 -3.51 1.18 13.78
C PHE A 3 -4.69 1.06 12.82
N ALA A 4 -4.80 -0.11 12.19
CA ALA A 4 -5.92 -0.50 11.36
C ALA A 4 -6.28 -1.97 11.64
N ALA A 5 -7.55 -2.32 11.52
CA ALA A 5 -8.03 -3.70 11.56
C ALA A 5 -9.00 -3.97 10.41
N ILE A 6 -8.96 -5.20 9.90
CA ILE A 6 -9.91 -5.70 8.91
C ILE A 6 -11.03 -6.42 9.66
N GLU A 7 -12.28 -6.05 9.38
CA GLU A 7 -13.45 -6.70 9.95
C GLU A 7 -13.86 -7.95 9.15
N GLY A 8 -14.75 -8.77 9.70
CA GLY A 8 -15.15 -10.04 9.08
C GLY A 8 -15.86 -9.92 7.72
N ASP A 9 -16.36 -8.73 7.39
CA ASP A 9 -16.96 -8.38 6.10
C ASP A 9 -15.94 -7.78 5.10
N GLY A 10 -14.67 -7.66 5.50
CA GLY A 10 -13.61 -7.08 4.68
C GLY A 10 -13.59 -5.55 4.67
N SER A 11 -14.33 -4.88 5.56
CA SER A 11 -14.18 -3.44 5.82
C SER A 11 -12.96 -3.16 6.72
N VAL A 12 -12.53 -1.89 6.79
CA VAL A 12 -11.39 -1.47 7.62
C VAL A 12 -11.79 -0.39 8.62
N VAL A 13 -11.37 -0.60 9.87
CA VAL A 13 -11.44 0.40 10.94
C VAL A 13 -10.03 0.89 11.28
N THR A 14 -9.89 2.20 11.47
CA THR A 14 -8.61 2.86 11.81
C THR A 14 -8.73 3.63 13.12
N TRP A 15 -7.64 3.72 13.86
CA TRP A 15 -7.56 4.53 15.09
C TRP A 15 -6.14 4.98 15.40
N GLY A 16 -6.02 6.06 16.19
CA GLY A 16 -4.74 6.62 16.63
C GLY A 16 -4.49 8.00 16.05
N ASP A 17 -3.22 8.30 15.82
CA ASP A 17 -2.78 9.60 15.31
C ASP A 17 -3.27 9.83 13.87
N ALA A 18 -4.06 10.89 13.67
CA ALA A 18 -4.68 11.22 12.38
C ALA A 18 -3.64 11.44 11.28
N ASP A 19 -2.54 12.13 11.59
CA ASP A 19 -1.47 12.45 10.64
C ASP A 19 -0.67 11.19 10.25
N CYS A 20 -0.77 10.12 11.05
CA CYS A 20 -0.15 8.83 10.77
C CYS A 20 -1.13 7.81 10.15
N GLY A 21 -2.28 8.24 9.64
CA GLY A 21 -3.29 7.36 9.04
C GLY A 21 -4.32 6.78 10.02
N GLY A 22 -4.41 7.34 11.24
CA GLY A 22 -5.51 7.07 12.17
C GLY A 22 -6.85 7.68 11.73
N ASP A 23 -6.83 8.62 10.77
CA ASP A 23 -8.00 9.10 10.05
C ASP A 23 -7.95 8.59 8.60
N SER A 24 -8.86 7.66 8.27
CA SER A 24 -9.04 7.14 6.91
C SER A 24 -10.30 7.68 6.22
N SER A 25 -10.89 8.77 6.72
CA SER A 25 -12.16 9.31 6.22
C SER A 25 -12.13 9.67 4.73
N ALA A 26 -11.00 10.15 4.22
CA ALA A 26 -10.81 10.49 2.81
C ALA A 26 -10.96 9.27 1.87
N VAL A 27 -10.63 8.07 2.35
CA VAL A 27 -10.69 6.82 1.58
C VAL A 27 -11.74 5.84 2.10
N ALA A 28 -12.52 6.22 3.13
CA ALA A 28 -13.52 5.36 3.75
C ALA A 28 -14.47 4.67 2.76
N PRO A 29 -14.97 5.31 1.67
CA PRO A 29 -15.82 4.64 0.70
C PRO A 29 -15.15 3.43 0.01
N LEU A 30 -13.83 3.43 -0.10
CA LEU A 30 -13.04 2.38 -0.74
C LEU A 30 -12.66 1.24 0.22
N LEU A 31 -12.89 1.43 1.52
CA LEU A 31 -12.53 0.51 2.60
C LEU A 31 -13.76 -0.16 3.24
N THR A 32 -14.88 -0.17 2.54
CA THR A 32 -16.16 -0.71 3.05
C THR A 32 -16.31 -2.22 2.88
N GLU A 33 -15.54 -2.84 1.99
CA GLU A 33 -15.57 -4.28 1.76
C GLU A 33 -14.35 -4.76 0.95
N GLY A 34 -14.13 -6.07 0.97
CA GLY A 34 -13.20 -6.75 0.07
C GLY A 34 -11.71 -6.51 0.37
N VAL A 35 -11.36 -5.85 1.47
CA VAL A 35 -9.96 -5.76 1.93
C VAL A 35 -9.52 -7.11 2.49
N VAL A 36 -8.38 -7.61 2.03
CA VAL A 36 -7.82 -8.91 2.43
C VAL A 36 -6.50 -8.80 3.20
N GLN A 37 -5.82 -7.66 3.07
CA GLN A 37 -4.57 -7.40 3.76
C GLN A 37 -4.42 -5.89 3.99
N VAL A 38 -3.90 -5.51 5.15
CA VAL A 38 -3.47 -4.13 5.44
C VAL A 38 -2.01 -4.17 5.89
N CYS A 39 -1.18 -3.32 5.28
CA CYS A 39 0.20 -3.06 5.70
C CYS A 39 0.31 -1.63 6.20
N SER A 40 1.22 -1.41 7.14
CA SER A 40 1.52 -0.09 7.68
C SER A 40 3.01 0.16 7.68
N ASN A 41 3.41 1.41 7.48
CA ASN A 41 4.72 1.88 7.87
C ASN A 41 4.58 2.82 9.08
N SER A 42 5.57 3.68 9.34
CA SER A 42 5.54 4.56 10.52
C SER A 42 4.42 5.62 10.47
N GLN A 43 3.95 5.99 9.29
CA GLN A 43 3.05 7.15 9.10
C GLN A 43 1.94 6.94 8.05
N ALA A 44 1.92 5.81 7.34
CA ALA A 44 0.96 5.52 6.28
C ALA A 44 0.55 4.05 6.26
N PHE A 45 -0.54 3.77 5.56
CA PHE A 45 -1.11 2.44 5.37
C PHE A 45 -1.40 2.16 3.90
N ALA A 46 -1.44 0.87 3.57
CA ALA A 46 -1.89 0.35 2.29
C ALA A 46 -2.79 -0.87 2.50
N ALA A 47 -4.00 -0.84 1.95
CA ALA A 47 -4.96 -1.94 1.95
C ALA A 47 -4.97 -2.62 0.57
N LEU A 48 -4.71 -3.92 0.53
CA LEU A 48 -4.89 -4.76 -0.64
C LEU A 48 -6.30 -5.35 -0.62
N LYS A 49 -7.02 -5.20 -1.73
CA LYS A 49 -8.35 -5.75 -1.95
C LYS A 49 -8.29 -7.07 -2.73
N ALA A 50 -9.34 -7.89 -2.59
CA ALA A 50 -9.49 -9.18 -3.26
C ALA A 50 -9.54 -9.07 -4.79
N ASP A 51 -9.91 -7.91 -5.33
CA ASP A 51 -9.88 -7.59 -6.76
C ASP A 51 -8.46 -7.26 -7.27
N GLY A 52 -7.47 -7.23 -6.38
CA GLY A 52 -6.08 -6.91 -6.69
C GLY A 52 -5.79 -5.41 -6.77
N SER A 53 -6.72 -4.55 -6.35
CA SER A 53 -6.48 -3.11 -6.20
C SER A 53 -5.87 -2.78 -4.82
N VAL A 54 -5.18 -1.65 -4.73
CA VAL A 54 -4.59 -1.14 -3.49
C VAL A 54 -5.09 0.28 -3.19
N VAL A 55 -5.47 0.50 -1.94
CA VAL A 55 -5.88 1.81 -1.40
C VAL A 55 -4.84 2.26 -0.38
N THR A 56 -4.33 3.48 -0.50
CA THR A 56 -3.35 4.08 0.42
C THR A 56 -3.98 5.22 1.21
N TRP A 57 -3.48 5.45 2.43
CA TRP A 57 -3.83 6.63 3.25
C TRP A 57 -2.75 6.94 4.30
N GLY A 58 -2.74 8.16 4.83
CA GLY A 58 -1.83 8.62 5.89
C GLY A 58 -0.92 9.76 5.43
N ASP A 59 0.35 9.75 5.82
CA ASP A 59 1.31 10.79 5.44
C ASP A 59 1.72 10.70 3.95
N ALA A 60 1.65 11.83 3.25
CA ALA A 60 1.98 11.96 1.83
C ALA A 60 3.43 11.56 1.52
N GLY A 61 4.38 11.93 2.39
CA GLY A 61 5.80 11.62 2.21
C GLY A 61 6.15 10.15 2.43
N CYS A 62 5.34 9.43 3.21
CA CYS A 62 5.53 8.03 3.55
C CYS A 62 4.68 7.07 2.72
N GLY A 63 3.91 7.53 1.73
CA GLY A 63 3.22 6.65 0.78
C GLY A 63 1.71 6.81 0.67
N ASP A 64 1.11 7.84 1.27
CA ASP A 64 -0.26 8.25 0.91
C ASP A 64 -0.31 8.82 -0.51
N ASP A 65 0.68 9.63 -0.92
CA ASP A 65 0.78 10.09 -2.31
C ASP A 65 1.27 8.98 -3.23
N SER A 66 0.32 8.12 -3.62
CA SER A 66 0.50 7.09 -4.62
C SER A 66 0.12 7.59 -6.02
N SER A 67 -0.11 8.89 -6.23
CA SER A 67 -0.71 9.43 -7.46
C SER A 67 0.09 9.09 -8.73
N ALA A 68 1.42 9.08 -8.63
CA ALA A 68 2.33 8.73 -9.71
C ALA A 68 2.20 7.27 -10.17
N ILE A 69 1.74 6.38 -9.28
CA ILE A 69 1.67 4.93 -9.51
C ILE A 69 0.25 4.36 -9.34
N ALA A 70 -0.74 5.21 -9.11
CA ALA A 70 -2.14 4.83 -8.96
C ALA A 70 -2.65 3.94 -10.11
N PRO A 71 -2.31 4.20 -11.41
CA PRO A 71 -2.72 3.32 -12.50
C PRO A 71 -2.14 1.90 -12.42
N LEU A 72 -1.04 1.71 -11.69
CA LEU A 72 -0.40 0.40 -11.52
C LEU A 72 -0.99 -0.41 -10.36
N LEU A 73 -1.73 0.27 -9.47
CA LEU A 73 -2.34 -0.28 -8.26
C LEU A 73 -3.85 -0.55 -8.41
N THR A 74 -4.42 -0.40 -9.60
CA THR A 74 -5.87 -0.62 -9.82
C THR A 74 -6.26 -2.09 -9.91
N GLU A 75 -5.31 -2.98 -10.25
CA GLU A 75 -5.56 -4.42 -10.39
C GLU A 75 -4.26 -5.24 -10.38
N GLY A 76 -4.42 -6.54 -10.13
CA GLY A 76 -3.37 -7.54 -10.30
C GLY A 76 -2.29 -7.52 -9.22
N VAL A 77 -2.43 -6.73 -8.16
CA VAL A 77 -1.55 -6.82 -6.97
C VAL A 77 -1.93 -8.08 -6.18
N VAL A 78 -0.92 -8.83 -5.76
CA VAL A 78 -1.10 -10.07 -4.98
C VAL A 78 -0.46 -10.00 -3.60
N GLN A 79 0.43 -9.04 -3.39
CA GLN A 79 1.09 -8.84 -2.11
C GLN A 79 1.50 -7.37 -1.97
N VAL A 80 1.35 -6.82 -0.77
CA VAL A 80 1.95 -5.55 -0.37
C VAL A 80 2.85 -5.81 0.84
N CYS A 81 3.99 -5.11 0.93
CA CYS A 81 4.77 -5.00 2.14
C CYS A 81 5.26 -3.56 2.33
N SER A 82 5.82 -3.29 3.50
CA SER A 82 6.27 -1.98 3.91
C SER A 82 7.59 -2.05 4.66
N ASN A 83 8.35 -0.96 4.62
CA ASN A 83 9.44 -0.71 5.55
C ASN A 83 9.11 0.52 6.42
N GLU A 84 10.10 1.25 6.93
CA GLU A 84 9.85 2.41 7.80
C GLU A 84 9.00 3.51 7.13
N ARG A 85 9.19 3.75 5.82
CA ARG A 85 8.62 4.91 5.09
C ARG A 85 8.28 4.67 3.61
N ALA A 86 8.36 3.43 3.14
CA ALA A 86 8.05 3.06 1.76
C ALA A 86 7.27 1.73 1.72
N PHE A 87 6.68 1.48 0.56
CA PHE A 87 5.92 0.28 0.26
C PHE A 87 6.41 -0.35 -1.04
N ALA A 88 6.15 -1.64 -1.16
CA ALA A 88 6.35 -2.40 -2.38
C ALA A 88 5.15 -3.34 -2.62
N ALA A 89 4.69 -3.39 -3.86
CA ALA A 89 3.60 -4.25 -4.31
C ALA A 89 4.12 -5.26 -5.34
N LEU A 90 3.88 -6.54 -5.10
CA LEU A 90 4.08 -7.61 -6.07
C LEU A 90 2.81 -7.79 -6.89
N LYS A 91 2.95 -7.83 -8.22
CA LYS A 91 1.85 -8.11 -9.15
C LYS A 91 1.86 -9.57 -9.59
N ALA A 92 0.70 -10.05 -10.04
CA ALA A 92 0.48 -11.42 -10.50
C ALA A 92 1.33 -11.79 -11.74
N ASP A 93 1.76 -10.80 -12.52
CA ASP A 93 2.70 -10.98 -13.64
C ASP A 93 4.17 -11.11 -13.19
N GLY A 94 4.42 -11.03 -11.88
CA GLY A 94 5.74 -11.10 -11.26
C GLY A 94 6.54 -9.81 -11.34
N SER A 95 5.91 -8.68 -11.69
CA SER A 95 6.51 -7.35 -11.59
C SER A 95 6.33 -6.74 -10.20
N VAL A 96 7.20 -5.78 -9.84
CA VAL A 96 7.14 -5.06 -8.56
C VAL A 96 7.04 -3.56 -8.80
N VAL A 97 6.20 -2.90 -8.01
CA VAL A 97 6.03 -1.44 -7.97
C VAL A 97 6.35 -0.95 -6.57
N THR A 98 7.13 0.13 -6.44
CA THR A 98 7.45 0.76 -5.16
C THR A 98 6.92 2.19 -5.10
N TRP A 99 6.65 2.67 -3.88
CA TRP A 99 6.26 4.06 -3.62
C TRP A 99 6.55 4.46 -2.16
N GLY A 100 6.41 5.76 -1.86
CA GLY A 100 6.79 6.36 -0.58
C GLY A 100 8.13 7.09 -0.66
N GLU A 101 8.83 7.24 0.48
CA GLU A 101 10.05 8.05 0.55
C GLU A 101 11.16 7.45 -0.34
N ALA A 102 11.64 8.25 -1.30
CA ALA A 102 12.61 7.80 -2.31
C ALA A 102 13.88 7.18 -1.69
N GLY A 103 14.45 7.83 -0.68
CA GLY A 103 15.65 7.36 0.03
C GLY A 103 15.45 6.11 0.88
N CYS A 104 14.20 5.72 1.12
CA CYS A 104 13.84 4.50 1.86
C CYS A 104 13.39 3.37 0.93
N GLY A 105 13.65 3.46 -0.38
CA GLY A 105 13.26 2.42 -1.36
C GLY A 105 11.95 2.70 -2.09
N GLY A 106 11.34 3.88 -1.90
CA GLY A 106 10.24 4.33 -2.75
C GLY A 106 10.66 4.50 -4.21
N ASP A 107 11.92 4.88 -4.46
CA ASP A 107 12.51 4.94 -5.80
C ASP A 107 13.33 3.66 -6.07
N SER A 108 12.83 2.81 -6.96
CA SER A 108 13.51 1.60 -7.42
C SER A 108 14.10 1.72 -8.82
N SER A 109 14.26 2.94 -9.36
CA SER A 109 14.65 3.18 -10.76
C SER A 109 15.97 2.51 -11.15
N GLU A 110 16.95 2.46 -10.25
CA GLU A 110 18.24 1.81 -10.48
C GLU A 110 18.13 0.30 -10.75
N VAL A 111 17.12 -0.36 -10.17
CA VAL A 111 16.87 -1.80 -10.29
C VAL A 111 15.59 -2.13 -11.07
N ALA A 112 14.90 -1.12 -11.61
CA ALA A 112 13.63 -1.28 -12.33
C ALA A 112 13.69 -2.37 -13.42
N PRO A 113 14.77 -2.54 -14.23
CA PRO A 113 14.83 -3.61 -15.22
C PRO A 113 14.75 -5.02 -14.61
N LEU A 114 15.18 -5.20 -13.37
CA LEU A 114 15.17 -6.47 -12.64
C LEU A 114 13.81 -6.77 -11.98
N LEU A 115 12.97 -5.74 -11.82
CA LEU A 115 11.67 -5.82 -11.16
C LEU A 115 10.50 -5.99 -12.14
N THR A 116 10.79 -6.33 -13.40
CA THR A 116 9.77 -6.40 -14.46
C THR A 116 9.02 -7.72 -14.55
N LYS A 117 9.59 -8.83 -14.03
CA LYS A 117 8.97 -10.17 -14.05
C LYS A 117 9.73 -11.17 -13.19
N GLY A 118 9.07 -12.29 -12.87
CA GLY A 118 9.71 -13.45 -12.23
C GLY A 118 9.97 -13.28 -10.74
N ILE A 119 9.55 -12.16 -10.14
CA ILE A 119 9.52 -12.01 -8.70
C ILE A 119 8.34 -12.81 -8.15
N VAL A 120 8.58 -13.53 -7.05
CA VAL A 120 7.58 -14.41 -6.41
C VAL A 120 7.24 -13.99 -4.99
N GLN A 121 8.02 -13.08 -4.42
CA GLN A 121 7.84 -12.57 -3.06
C GLN A 121 8.55 -11.23 -2.91
N VAL A 122 7.95 -10.34 -2.12
CA VAL A 122 8.56 -9.12 -1.58
C VAL A 122 8.32 -9.13 -0.06
N CYS A 123 9.22 -8.62 0.77
CA CYS A 123 9.05 -8.60 2.23
C CYS A 123 9.58 -7.31 2.84
#